data_AF-A0A410G2E1-F1
#
_entry.id   AF-A0A410G2E1-F1
#
_cell.length_a   1.000
_cell.length_b   1.000
_cell.length_c   1.000
_cell.angle_alpha   90.00
_cell.angle_beta   90.00
_cell.angle_gamma   90.00
#
_symmetry.space_group_name_H-M   'P 1'
#
loop_
_entity.id
_entity.type
_entity.pdbx_description
1 polymer ?
#
loop_
_entity_poly.entity_id
_entity_poly.type
_entity_poly.pdbx_seq_one_letter_code
_entity_poly.pdbx_strand_id
1 'polypeptide(L)'
;MNKLYVLIVFLLPIIALSQQPKISPYYPDNPNFERHQTQFTYFDLNYVNFRVQNYLEKNSGMVLMDTKFNLKDGHGIAEFIYKESMVIGSNRKPYTLHFNYTVAPIENDLVITKCKITGQVDKLIAFYVGFWKTSLQFDEIKRRKEVYNHYLQDRVSFFFNNGNPYVIIENETSIDFQKFKEEYEMKKTAEEKRLLELEKEKKLKAQQKQEQLEIDRKQQAEKDKQAEEKRQKQLNTKVLNSSVTIEKKKNKLQFQGKVSDGFLQDVEEFLKDKENGTYLLQVSTTYEYEVEIKNDFRIYRYTPPKNLKNTILNRF
;
A
#
# COMPACT_ATOMS: atom_id res chain seq x y z
N MET A 1 -42.35 -20.85 10.39
CA MET A 1 -41.22 -19.95 10.70
C MET A 1 -40.14 -20.58 11.61
N ASN A 2 -40.02 -21.92 11.71
CA ASN A 2 -39.14 -22.56 12.72
C ASN A 2 -37.86 -23.22 12.17
N LYS A 3 -37.65 -23.23 10.84
CA LYS A 3 -36.47 -23.89 10.24
C LYS A 3 -35.23 -22.99 10.11
N LEU A 4 -35.39 -21.67 10.21
CA LEU A 4 -34.29 -20.71 10.09
C LEU A 4 -33.48 -20.59 11.40
N TYR A 5 -34.13 -20.73 12.56
CA TYR A 5 -33.48 -20.62 13.86
C TYR A 5 -32.52 -21.78 14.17
N VAL A 6 -32.82 -22.99 13.67
CA VAL A 6 -31.96 -24.16 13.89
C VAL A 6 -30.62 -24.03 13.15
N LEU A 7 -30.60 -23.35 11.98
CA LEU A 7 -29.37 -23.12 11.22
C LEU A 7 -28.46 -22.09 11.89
N ILE A 8 -29.03 -21.06 12.51
CA ILE A 8 -28.28 -19.99 13.20
C ILE A 8 -27.64 -20.51 14.49
N VAL A 9 -28.33 -21.41 15.22
CA VAL A 9 -27.79 -22.02 16.45
C VAL A 9 -26.64 -23.01 16.16
N PHE A 10 -26.62 -23.65 14.98
CA PHE A 10 -25.50 -24.51 14.56
C PHE A 10 -24.29 -23.75 13.99
N LEU A 11 -24.46 -22.50 13.55
CA LEU A 11 -23.37 -21.65 13.04
C LEU A 11 -22.65 -20.86 14.15
N LEU A 12 -23.33 -20.57 15.27
CA LEU A 12 -22.75 -19.86 16.42
C LEU A 12 -21.54 -20.55 17.09
N PRO A 13 -21.45 -21.90 17.22
CA PRO A 13 -20.26 -22.52 17.82
C PRO A 13 -19.01 -22.48 16.93
N ILE A 14 -19.14 -22.29 15.60
CA ILE A 14 -17.97 -22.23 14.70
C ILE A 14 -17.23 -20.90 14.85
N ILE A 15 -17.94 -19.81 15.17
CA ILE A 15 -17.35 -18.48 15.39
C ILE A 15 -16.68 -18.40 16.78
N ALA A 16 -17.13 -19.22 17.74
CA ALA A 16 -16.50 -19.30 19.07
C ALA A 16 -15.17 -20.10 19.06
N LEU A 17 -14.99 -21.03 18.12
CA LEU A 17 -13.75 -21.79 17.95
C LEU A 17 -12.68 -21.05 17.14
N SER A 18 -13.03 -19.95 16.46
CA SER A 18 -12.07 -19.17 15.66
C SER A 18 -11.34 -18.07 16.43
N GLN A 19 -11.56 -17.95 17.75
CA GLN A 19 -10.78 -17.07 18.63
C GLN A 19 -9.72 -17.85 19.41
N GLN A 20 -9.10 -18.87 18.78
CA GLN A 20 -7.86 -19.38 19.32
C GLN A 20 -6.88 -18.21 19.45
N PRO A 21 -6.25 -18.02 20.64
CA PRO A 21 -5.31 -16.93 20.82
C PRO A 21 -4.24 -16.99 19.73
N LYS A 22 -3.86 -15.83 19.19
CA LYS A 22 -2.80 -15.73 18.19
C LYS A 22 -1.53 -16.36 18.75
N ILE A 23 -1.21 -17.57 18.27
CA ILE A 23 0.03 -18.29 18.56
C ILE A 23 1.11 -17.56 17.79
N SER A 24 1.81 -16.64 18.46
CA SER A 24 2.67 -15.68 17.79
C SER A 24 4.05 -15.69 18.41
N PRO A 25 5.07 -16.00 17.62
CA PRO A 25 6.42 -15.55 17.87
C PRO A 25 6.65 -14.08 17.55
N TYR A 26 5.79 -13.32 16.84
CA TYR A 26 5.88 -11.84 16.81
C TYR A 26 4.60 -11.00 16.55
N TYR A 27 4.57 -9.89 17.31
CA TYR A 27 3.69 -8.71 17.40
C TYR A 27 2.18 -8.93 17.20
N PRO A 28 1.34 -8.86 18.26
CA PRO A 28 -0.07 -8.60 18.03
C PRO A 28 -0.22 -7.24 17.34
N ASP A 29 -0.67 -7.26 16.08
CA ASP A 29 -1.32 -6.12 15.42
C ASP A 29 -2.62 -5.81 16.16
N ASN A 30 -2.53 -5.30 17.38
CA ASN A 30 -3.66 -4.83 18.12
C ASN A 30 -3.38 -3.40 18.61
N PRO A 31 -3.94 -2.39 17.93
CA PRO A 31 -3.79 -0.98 18.31
C PRO A 31 -4.45 -0.64 19.66
N ASN A 32 -5.20 -1.58 20.25
CA ASN A 32 -5.93 -1.37 21.51
C ASN A 32 -5.21 -1.91 22.76
N PHE A 33 -4.04 -2.57 22.65
CA PHE A 33 -3.24 -2.84 23.85
C PHE A 33 -2.58 -1.54 24.31
N GLU A 34 -2.68 -1.22 25.59
CA GLU A 34 -1.85 -0.16 26.16
C GLU A 34 -0.40 -0.40 25.79
N ARG A 35 0.33 0.68 25.45
CA ARG A 35 1.62 0.63 24.75
C ARG A 35 2.70 -0.26 25.40
N HIS A 36 2.49 -0.71 26.63
CA HIS A 36 3.47 -1.47 27.42
C HIS A 36 3.01 -2.87 27.84
N GLN A 37 1.70 -3.20 27.80
CA GLN A 37 1.23 -4.52 28.23
C GLN A 37 1.50 -5.56 27.14
N THR A 38 1.94 -6.76 27.53
CA THR A 38 2.18 -7.87 26.60
C THR A 38 2.09 -9.22 27.32
N GLN A 39 1.75 -10.24 26.55
CA GLN A 39 2.02 -11.63 26.93
C GLN A 39 3.53 -11.84 26.94
N PHE A 40 4.01 -12.62 27.90
CA PHE A 40 5.41 -12.99 28.08
C PHE A 40 5.68 -14.33 27.42
N THR A 41 4.93 -15.38 27.78
CA THR A 41 5.24 -16.72 27.29
C THR A 41 4.88 -16.87 25.83
N TYR A 42 5.69 -17.64 25.12
CA TYR A 42 5.59 -17.90 23.69
C TYR A 42 5.74 -16.67 22.80
N PHE A 43 6.27 -15.58 23.37
CA PHE A 43 6.72 -14.40 22.66
C PHE A 43 8.24 -14.29 22.67
N ASP A 44 8.75 -13.54 21.70
CA ASP A 44 10.15 -13.16 21.69
C ASP A 44 10.59 -12.35 22.92
N LEU A 45 11.79 -12.69 23.38
CA LEU A 45 12.47 -12.06 24.49
C LEU A 45 12.68 -10.56 24.28
N ASN A 46 13.18 -10.13 23.11
CA ASN A 46 13.52 -8.72 22.90
C ASN A 46 12.26 -7.86 22.88
N TYR A 47 11.20 -8.34 22.26
CA TYR A 47 9.89 -7.69 22.22
C TYR A 47 9.30 -7.50 23.61
N VAL A 48 9.26 -8.58 24.40
CA VAL A 48 8.73 -8.53 25.77
C VAL A 48 9.59 -7.63 26.63
N ASN A 49 10.92 -7.78 26.56
CA ASN A 49 11.83 -7.00 27.37
C ASN A 49 11.77 -5.50 27.03
N PHE A 50 11.65 -5.13 25.76
CA PHE A 50 11.48 -3.73 25.36
C PHE A 50 10.23 -3.10 25.99
N ARG A 51 9.13 -3.85 26.06
CA ARG A 51 7.88 -3.37 26.69
C ARG A 51 7.99 -3.26 28.20
N VAL A 52 8.62 -4.25 28.84
CA VAL A 52 8.92 -4.23 30.28
C VAL A 52 9.82 -3.04 30.61
N GLN A 53 10.89 -2.82 29.84
CA GLN A 53 11.79 -1.68 30.01
C GLN A 53 11.03 -0.36 29.91
N ASN A 54 10.27 -0.15 28.83
CA ASN A 54 9.47 1.07 28.66
C ASN A 54 8.48 1.29 29.81
N TYR A 55 7.86 0.22 30.32
CA TYR A 55 6.97 0.30 31.48
C TYR A 55 7.73 0.74 32.74
N LEU A 56 8.85 0.09 33.03
CA LEU A 56 9.64 0.30 34.23
C LEU A 56 10.29 1.70 34.27
N GLU A 57 10.79 2.17 33.12
CA GLU A 57 11.36 3.52 33.00
C GLU A 57 10.28 4.56 33.25
N LYS A 58 9.12 4.43 32.60
CA LYS A 58 8.03 5.41 32.68
C LYS A 58 7.30 5.43 34.02
N ASN A 59 7.05 4.26 34.62
CA ASN A 59 6.17 4.13 35.79
C ASN A 59 6.94 3.92 37.10
N SER A 60 8.21 3.57 37.05
CA SER A 60 8.99 3.23 38.25
C SER A 60 10.38 3.88 38.29
N GLY A 61 10.76 4.64 37.26
CA GLY A 61 12.08 5.27 37.15
C GLY A 61 13.22 4.25 37.14
N MET A 62 12.93 3.01 36.76
CA MET A 62 13.92 1.92 36.74
C MET A 62 14.46 1.73 35.33
N VAL A 63 15.77 1.69 35.19
CA VAL A 63 16.49 1.51 33.92
C VAL A 63 17.15 0.14 33.88
N LEU A 64 17.31 -0.40 32.67
CA LEU A 64 18.07 -1.64 32.47
C LEU A 64 19.55 -1.38 32.77
N MET A 65 20.13 -2.15 33.69
CA MET A 65 21.52 -1.97 34.13
C MET A 65 22.45 -3.08 33.71
N ASP A 66 21.95 -4.31 33.62
CA ASP A 66 22.75 -5.48 33.30
C ASP A 66 21.89 -6.56 32.65
N THR A 67 22.54 -7.37 31.81
CA THR A 67 21.93 -8.50 31.11
C THR A 67 22.89 -9.69 31.15
N LYS A 68 22.41 -10.85 31.60
CA LYS A 68 23.22 -12.07 31.67
C LYS A 68 22.54 -13.20 30.92
N PHE A 69 23.30 -13.87 30.07
CA PHE A 69 22.81 -14.99 29.29
C PHE A 69 23.56 -16.25 29.70
N ASN A 70 22.82 -17.23 30.23
CA ASN A 70 23.31 -18.57 30.46
C ASN A 70 22.53 -19.52 29.56
N LEU A 71 22.97 -19.56 28.29
CA LEU A 71 22.32 -20.31 27.22
C LEU A 71 23.23 -21.43 26.73
N LYS A 72 22.65 -22.60 26.51
CA LYS A 72 23.25 -23.73 25.80
C LYS A 72 22.35 -24.07 24.62
N ASP A 73 22.90 -23.97 23.40
CA ASP A 73 22.16 -24.23 22.16
C ASP A 73 20.86 -23.40 22.04
N GLY A 74 20.88 -22.15 22.52
CA GLY A 74 19.72 -21.25 22.53
C GLY A 74 18.71 -21.51 23.66
N HIS A 75 18.89 -22.57 24.45
CA HIS A 75 18.07 -22.88 25.62
C HIS A 75 18.74 -22.38 26.90
N GLY A 76 17.97 -21.80 27.82
CA GLY A 76 18.50 -21.50 29.15
C GLY A 76 17.85 -20.28 29.79
N ILE A 77 18.63 -19.53 30.55
CA ILE A 77 18.15 -18.37 31.31
C ILE A 77 18.78 -17.10 30.74
N ALA A 78 17.93 -16.13 30.42
CA ALA A 78 18.30 -14.75 30.18
C ALA A 78 17.83 -13.90 31.38
N GLU A 79 18.77 -13.30 32.10
CA GLU A 79 18.51 -12.42 33.25
C GLU A 79 18.64 -10.95 32.82
N PHE A 80 17.62 -10.15 33.11
CA PHE A 80 17.63 -8.70 32.93
C PHE A 80 17.47 -8.03 34.30
N ILE A 81 18.41 -7.15 34.63
CA ILE A 81 18.48 -6.49 35.94
C ILE A 81 18.14 -5.02 35.77
N TYR A 82 17.01 -4.61 36.33
CA TYR A 82 16.55 -3.22 36.32
C TYR A 82 16.86 -2.57 37.66
N LYS A 83 17.37 -1.33 37.66
CA LYS A 83 17.59 -0.56 38.89
C LYS A 83 16.97 0.83 38.81
N GLU A 84 16.51 1.33 39.94
CA GLU A 84 16.05 2.71 40.08
C GLU A 84 17.19 3.68 39.72
N SER A 85 16.89 4.65 38.85
CA SER A 85 17.81 5.72 38.52
C SER A 85 18.09 6.54 39.77
N MET A 86 19.35 6.57 40.21
CA MET A 86 19.75 7.33 41.38
C MET A 86 19.89 8.80 41.06
N VAL A 87 19.35 9.65 41.93
CA VAL A 87 19.75 11.06 41.99
C VAL A 87 21.15 11.13 42.61
N ILE A 88 22.06 11.85 41.94
CA ILE A 88 23.43 12.11 42.40
C ILE A 88 23.36 12.66 43.85
N GLY A 89 24.02 11.98 44.79
CA GLY A 89 24.08 12.36 46.21
C GLY A 89 23.18 11.58 47.16
N SER A 90 22.39 10.61 46.67
CA SER A 90 21.63 9.70 47.54
C SER A 90 22.50 8.56 48.07
N ASN A 91 22.57 8.41 49.40
CA ASN A 91 23.24 7.27 50.07
C ASN A 91 22.37 5.99 50.13
N ARG A 92 21.19 6.01 49.52
CA ARG A 92 20.27 4.86 49.54
C ARG A 92 20.64 3.87 48.46
N LYS A 93 20.71 2.57 48.80
CA LYS A 93 20.85 1.49 47.80
C LYS A 93 19.68 1.54 46.80
N PRO A 94 19.94 1.42 45.50
CA PRO A 94 18.89 1.55 44.50
C PRO A 94 18.00 0.32 44.59
N TYR A 95 16.71 0.49 44.33
CA TYR A 95 15.85 -0.65 44.15
C TYR A 95 16.19 -1.40 42.86
N THR A 96 15.98 -2.72 42.87
CA THR A 96 16.38 -3.67 41.84
C THR A 96 15.28 -4.69 41.56
N LEU A 97 14.94 -4.90 40.30
CA LEU A 97 14.12 -6.04 39.86
C LEU A 97 14.95 -6.93 38.94
N HIS A 98 14.85 -8.24 39.14
CA HIS A 98 15.50 -9.26 38.34
C HIS A 98 14.43 -10.01 37.56
N PHE A 99 14.51 -9.94 36.24
CA PHE A 99 13.66 -10.69 35.33
C PHE A 99 14.46 -11.86 34.78
N ASN A 100 14.14 -13.07 35.24
CA ASN A 100 14.79 -14.30 34.80
C ASN A 100 13.87 -15.01 33.80
N TYR A 101 14.16 -14.85 32.51
CA TYR A 101 13.43 -15.50 31.43
C TYR A 101 14.04 -16.86 31.14
N THR A 102 13.26 -17.92 31.28
CA THR A 102 13.59 -19.21 30.66
C THR A 102 13.22 -19.11 29.19
N VAL A 103 14.19 -19.36 28.31
CA VAL A 103 14.03 -19.21 26.87
C VAL A 103 14.38 -20.50 26.13
N ALA A 104 13.79 -20.65 24.95
CA ALA A 104 14.10 -21.71 24.01
C ALA A 104 14.04 -21.14 22.57
N PRO A 105 14.84 -21.68 21.64
CA PRO A 105 14.95 -21.14 20.30
C PRO A 105 13.79 -21.58 19.41
N ILE A 106 13.25 -20.63 18.66
CA ILE A 106 12.43 -20.86 17.47
C ILE A 106 13.12 -20.12 16.33
N GLU A 107 13.58 -20.87 15.33
CA GLU A 107 14.44 -20.33 14.26
C GLU A 107 15.66 -19.58 14.83
N ASN A 108 15.73 -18.26 14.60
CA ASN A 108 16.82 -17.40 15.04
C ASN A 108 16.46 -16.57 16.29
N ASP A 109 15.28 -16.77 16.86
CA ASP A 109 14.74 -15.96 17.95
C ASP A 109 14.68 -16.73 19.27
N LEU A 110 14.81 -15.99 20.39
CA LEU A 110 14.69 -16.52 21.73
C LEU A 110 13.26 -16.32 22.24
N VAL A 111 12.51 -17.41 22.33
CA VAL A 111 11.12 -17.40 22.79
C VAL A 111 11.05 -17.71 24.28
N ILE A 112 10.33 -16.89 25.03
CA ILE A 112 10.15 -17.07 26.47
C ILE A 112 9.20 -18.25 26.73
N THR A 113 9.59 -19.20 27.56
CA THR A 113 8.71 -20.30 28.02
C THR A 113 8.19 -20.07 29.43
N LYS A 114 8.96 -19.32 30.23
CA LYS A 114 8.63 -18.96 31.61
C LYS A 114 9.40 -17.70 32.00
N CYS A 115 8.85 -16.90 32.91
CA CYS A 115 9.58 -15.80 33.52
C CYS A 115 9.42 -15.87 35.04
N LYS A 116 10.52 -15.63 35.77
CA LYS A 116 10.52 -15.43 37.22
C LYS A 116 11.05 -14.05 37.55
N ILE A 117 10.26 -13.28 38.29
CA ILE A 117 10.61 -11.92 38.71
C ILE A 117 10.85 -11.90 40.20
N THR A 118 12.01 -11.39 40.61
CA THR A 118 12.39 -11.20 42.01
C THR A 118 12.91 -9.78 42.24
N GLY A 119 12.99 -9.34 43.49
CA GLY A 119 13.52 -8.02 43.83
C GLY A 119 12.91 -7.51 45.13
N GLN A 120 13.01 -6.20 45.37
CA GLN A 120 12.41 -5.60 46.56
C GLN A 120 10.87 -5.62 46.47
N VAL A 121 10.26 -5.93 47.62
CA VAL A 121 8.82 -6.18 47.79
C VAL A 121 7.97 -5.08 47.18
N ASP A 122 8.23 -3.81 47.53
CA ASP A 122 7.41 -2.68 47.09
C ASP A 122 7.39 -2.51 45.57
N LYS A 123 8.57 -2.65 44.93
CA LYS A 123 8.69 -2.53 43.47
C LYS A 123 8.10 -3.74 42.76
N LEU A 124 8.25 -4.93 43.31
CA LEU A 124 7.66 -6.15 42.75
C LEU A 124 6.13 -6.09 42.80
N ILE A 125 5.55 -5.67 43.93
CA ILE A 125 4.10 -5.47 44.08
C ILE A 125 3.62 -4.39 43.12
N ALA A 126 4.30 -3.23 43.05
CA ALA A 126 3.93 -2.15 42.15
C ALA A 126 3.99 -2.57 40.68
N PHE A 127 5.00 -3.35 40.28
CA PHE A 127 5.09 -3.92 38.95
C PHE A 127 3.93 -4.89 38.69
N TYR A 128 3.68 -5.85 39.59
CA TYR A 128 2.61 -6.84 39.41
C TYR A 128 1.23 -6.19 39.28
N VAL A 129 0.88 -5.30 40.21
CA VAL A 129 -0.41 -4.59 40.22
C VAL A 129 -0.53 -3.68 39.00
N GLY A 130 0.50 -2.89 38.71
CA GLY A 130 0.41 -1.86 37.67
C GLY A 130 0.56 -2.39 36.24
N PHE A 131 1.48 -3.33 36.00
CA PHE A 131 1.75 -3.86 34.66
C PHE A 131 0.53 -4.63 34.13
N TRP A 132 -0.05 -5.51 34.94
CA TRP A 132 -1.23 -6.29 34.56
C TRP A 132 -2.56 -5.65 34.96
N LYS A 133 -2.55 -4.45 35.57
CA LYS A 133 -3.75 -3.76 36.07
C LYS A 133 -4.64 -4.65 36.94
N THR A 134 -3.98 -5.43 37.79
CA THR A 134 -4.67 -6.32 38.73
C THR A 134 -4.72 -5.68 40.12
N SER A 135 -5.48 -6.27 41.03
CA SER A 135 -5.49 -5.89 42.44
C SER A 135 -4.98 -7.05 43.28
N LEU A 136 -4.19 -6.75 44.31
CA LEU A 136 -3.75 -7.72 45.31
C LEU A 136 -4.55 -7.56 46.59
N GLN A 137 -5.29 -8.59 47.00
CA GLN A 137 -5.90 -8.65 48.32
C GLN A 137 -4.89 -9.25 49.31
N PHE A 138 -4.29 -8.42 50.16
CA PHE A 138 -3.23 -8.84 51.08
C PHE A 138 -3.66 -9.95 52.06
N ASP A 139 -4.95 -10.01 52.40
CA ASP A 139 -5.50 -11.08 53.25
C ASP A 139 -5.46 -12.46 52.56
N GLU A 140 -5.59 -12.49 51.24
CA GLU A 140 -5.45 -13.72 50.46
C GLU A 140 -3.99 -14.16 50.37
N ILE A 141 -3.04 -13.22 50.22
CA ILE A 141 -1.61 -13.51 50.16
C ILE A 141 -1.11 -14.21 51.44
N LYS A 142 -1.55 -13.73 52.62
CA LYS A 142 -1.18 -14.33 53.92
C LYS A 142 -1.73 -15.74 54.10
N ARG A 143 -2.89 -16.05 53.50
CA ARG A 143 -3.61 -17.32 53.67
C ARG A 143 -3.27 -18.36 52.60
N ARG A 144 -3.12 -17.95 51.35
CA ARG A 144 -3.07 -18.83 50.17
C ARG A 144 -1.66 -19.08 49.62
N LYS A 145 -0.64 -18.33 50.07
CA LYS A 145 0.76 -18.38 49.58
C LYS A 145 0.95 -18.04 48.09
N GLU A 146 -0.13 -18.02 47.30
CA GLU A 146 -0.20 -17.66 45.89
C GLU A 146 -1.49 -16.87 45.61
N VAL A 147 -1.37 -15.80 44.81
CA VAL A 147 -2.47 -15.11 44.14
C VAL A 147 -2.15 -15.10 42.66
N TYR A 148 -3.09 -15.45 41.79
CA TYR A 148 -2.85 -15.47 40.36
C TYR A 148 -3.91 -14.71 39.59
N ASN A 149 -3.51 -14.21 38.41
CA ASN A 149 -4.40 -13.63 37.42
C ASN A 149 -4.02 -14.16 36.04
N HIS A 150 -4.99 -14.13 35.12
CA HIS A 150 -4.74 -14.47 33.72
C HIS A 150 -4.54 -13.20 32.91
N TYR A 151 -3.54 -13.20 32.04
CA TYR A 151 -3.37 -12.18 31.03
C TYR A 151 -3.12 -12.86 29.68
N LEU A 152 -4.11 -12.82 28.80
CA LEU A 152 -4.09 -13.61 27.56
C LEU A 152 -3.87 -15.10 27.88
N GLN A 153 -2.78 -15.70 27.40
CA GLN A 153 -2.42 -17.11 27.68
C GLN A 153 -1.49 -17.28 28.89
N ASP A 154 -1.01 -16.19 29.48
CA ASP A 154 -0.17 -16.25 30.66
C ASP A 154 -1.02 -16.41 31.91
N ARG A 155 -0.61 -17.35 32.77
CA ARG A 155 -0.91 -17.33 34.19
C ARG A 155 0.20 -16.58 34.90
N VAL A 156 -0.17 -15.48 35.56
CA VAL A 156 0.74 -14.63 36.31
C VAL A 156 0.47 -14.84 37.79
N SER A 157 1.36 -15.55 38.46
CA SER A 157 1.24 -15.92 39.87
C SER A 157 2.18 -15.11 40.75
N PHE A 158 1.62 -14.38 41.71
CA PHE A 158 2.34 -13.72 42.79
C PHE A 158 2.42 -14.65 44.00
N PHE A 159 3.64 -14.99 44.41
CA PHE A 159 3.90 -15.83 45.57
C PHE A 159 4.44 -15.00 46.72
N PHE A 160 4.05 -15.34 47.95
CA PHE A 160 4.59 -14.73 49.16
C PHE A 160 5.21 -15.79 50.05
N ASN A 161 6.54 -15.93 49.94
CA ASN A 161 7.30 -16.94 50.65
C ASN A 161 8.06 -16.31 51.83
N ASN A 162 7.46 -16.31 53.03
CA ASN A 162 8.11 -15.89 54.27
C ASN A 162 8.84 -14.53 54.18
N GLY A 163 8.17 -13.52 53.61
CA GLY A 163 8.72 -12.17 53.44
C GLY A 163 9.54 -11.94 52.16
N ASN A 164 9.78 -12.99 51.36
CA ASN A 164 10.46 -12.91 50.07
C ASN A 164 9.47 -13.24 48.94
N PRO A 165 8.72 -12.24 48.43
CA PRO A 165 7.80 -12.44 47.33
C PRO A 165 8.54 -12.60 45.99
N TYR A 166 7.88 -13.28 45.07
CA TYR A 166 8.31 -13.39 43.67
C TYR A 166 7.10 -13.57 42.76
N VAL A 167 7.25 -13.21 41.50
CA VAL A 167 6.25 -13.45 40.46
C VAL A 167 6.74 -14.57 39.55
N ILE A 168 5.86 -15.49 39.19
CA ILE A 168 6.09 -16.47 38.11
C ILE A 168 5.07 -16.20 37.02
N ILE A 169 5.53 -16.22 35.78
CA ILE A 169 4.72 -16.13 34.58
C ILE A 169 4.95 -17.40 33.78
N GLU A 170 3.89 -18.15 33.57
CA GLU A 170 3.88 -19.42 32.84
C GLU A 170 2.73 -19.45 31.85
N ASN A 171 2.90 -20.22 30.78
CA ASN A 171 1.80 -20.46 29.86
C ASN A 171 0.82 -21.44 30.50
N GLU A 172 -0.46 -21.14 30.46
CA GLU A 172 -1.50 -22.02 31.04
C GLU A 172 -2.21 -22.88 30.00
N THR A 173 -1.87 -22.73 28.72
CA THR A 173 -2.48 -23.59 27.70
C THR A 173 -2.00 -25.04 27.86
N SER A 174 -2.81 -25.99 27.39
CA SER A 174 -2.47 -27.42 27.38
C SER A 174 -1.38 -27.78 26.36
N ILE A 175 -0.76 -26.77 25.75
CA ILE A 175 0.21 -26.90 24.68
C ILE A 175 1.57 -26.63 25.31
N ASP A 176 2.43 -27.64 25.35
CA ASP A 176 3.82 -27.43 25.75
C ASP A 176 4.60 -26.66 24.67
N PHE A 177 5.84 -26.26 24.99
CA PHE A 177 6.66 -25.49 24.05
C PHE A 177 6.93 -26.24 22.73
N GLN A 178 7.02 -27.57 22.76
CA GLN A 178 7.30 -28.36 21.57
C GLN A 178 6.10 -28.35 20.61
N LYS A 179 4.90 -28.56 21.16
CA LYS A 179 3.66 -28.46 20.40
C LYS A 179 3.40 -27.03 19.92
N PHE A 180 3.73 -26.02 20.72
CA PHE A 180 3.68 -24.62 20.31
C PHE A 180 4.57 -24.36 19.08
N LYS A 181 5.81 -24.86 19.13
CA LYS A 181 6.78 -24.74 18.02
C LYS A 181 6.25 -25.41 16.75
N GLU A 182 5.71 -26.62 16.85
CA GLU A 182 5.11 -27.32 15.72
C GLU A 182 3.93 -26.54 15.10
N GLU A 183 3.03 -26.03 15.94
CA GLU A 183 1.90 -25.22 15.49
C GLU A 183 2.35 -23.90 14.83
N TYR A 184 3.41 -23.29 15.34
CA TYR A 184 4.00 -22.11 14.73
C TYR A 184 4.57 -22.40 13.34
N GLU A 185 5.40 -23.43 13.19
CA GLU A 185 6.01 -23.81 11.89
C GLU A 185 4.94 -24.16 10.84
N MET A 186 3.86 -24.84 11.26
CA MET A 186 2.73 -25.12 10.39
C MET A 186 2.04 -23.85 9.91
N LYS A 187 1.79 -22.89 10.82
CA LYS A 187 1.14 -21.61 10.48
C LYS A 187 2.01 -20.77 9.56
N LYS A 188 3.31 -20.67 9.85
CA LYS A 188 4.29 -19.99 9.00
C LYS A 188 4.29 -20.55 7.57
N THR A 189 4.41 -21.88 7.46
CA THR A 189 4.39 -22.55 6.15
C THR A 189 3.10 -22.28 5.38
N ALA A 190 1.95 -22.25 6.07
CA ALA A 190 0.67 -21.95 5.45
C ALA A 190 0.59 -20.48 4.96
N GLU A 191 1.14 -19.54 5.72
CA GLU A 191 1.18 -18.12 5.35
C GLU A 191 2.12 -17.88 4.15
N GLU A 192 3.30 -18.50 4.13
CA GLU A 192 4.22 -18.43 2.99
C GLU A 192 3.60 -18.97 1.71
N LYS A 193 2.89 -20.11 1.79
CA LYS A 193 2.14 -20.66 0.66
C LYS A 193 1.07 -19.70 0.16
N ARG A 194 0.30 -19.10 1.08
CA ARG A 194 -0.73 -18.11 0.73
C ARG A 194 -0.14 -16.88 0.06
N LEU A 195 0.99 -16.37 0.53
CA LEU A 195 1.68 -15.23 -0.09
C LEU A 195 2.17 -15.56 -1.51
N LEU A 196 2.72 -16.76 -1.71
CA LEU A 196 3.14 -17.24 -3.02
C LEU A 196 1.96 -17.36 -4.00
N GLU A 197 0.82 -17.87 -3.54
CA GLU A 197 -0.41 -17.93 -4.34
C GLU A 197 -0.91 -16.53 -4.72
N LEU A 198 -0.90 -15.60 -3.76
CA LEU A 198 -1.30 -14.22 -4.00
C LEU A 198 -0.37 -13.50 -5.00
N GLU A 199 0.93 -13.81 -4.97
CA GLU A 199 1.88 -13.30 -5.97
C GLU A 199 1.62 -13.88 -7.36
N LYS A 200 1.32 -15.18 -7.45
CA LYS A 200 0.93 -15.83 -8.72
C LYS A 200 -0.34 -15.21 -9.28
N GLU A 201 -1.36 -14.98 -8.46
CA GLU A 201 -2.59 -14.32 -8.87
C GLU A 201 -2.34 -12.89 -9.39
N LYS A 202 -1.47 -12.12 -8.70
CA LYS A 202 -1.10 -10.78 -9.15
C LYS A 202 -0.40 -10.81 -10.51
N LYS A 203 0.53 -11.75 -10.73
CA LYS A 203 1.22 -11.93 -12.01
C LYS A 203 0.25 -12.32 -13.12
N LEU A 204 -0.67 -13.25 -12.86
CA LEU A 204 -1.69 -13.67 -13.84
C LEU A 204 -2.62 -12.51 -14.22
N LYS A 205 -3.11 -11.74 -13.23
CA LYS A 205 -3.94 -10.56 -13.48
C LYS A 205 -3.20 -9.49 -14.28
N ALA A 206 -1.90 -9.32 -14.04
CA ALA A 206 -1.07 -8.40 -14.81
C ALA A 206 -0.89 -8.86 -16.27
N GLN A 207 -0.68 -10.16 -16.51
CA GLN A 207 -0.60 -10.73 -17.86
C GLN A 207 -1.93 -10.58 -18.62
N GLN A 208 -3.05 -10.95 -18.01
CA GLN A 208 -4.39 -10.79 -18.62
C GLN A 208 -4.67 -9.33 -18.98
N LYS A 209 -4.28 -8.38 -18.12
CA LYS A 209 -4.42 -6.95 -18.41
C LYS A 209 -3.56 -6.51 -19.60
N GLN A 210 -2.34 -7.05 -19.75
CA GLN A 210 -1.48 -6.77 -20.90
C GLN A 210 -2.04 -7.34 -22.20
N GLU A 211 -2.52 -8.59 -22.17
CA GLU A 211 -3.17 -9.23 -23.32
C GLU A 211 -4.41 -8.45 -23.76
N GLN A 212 -5.25 -8.00 -22.83
CA GLN A 212 -6.41 -7.18 -23.14
C GLN A 212 -6.03 -5.84 -23.78
N LEU A 213 -5.00 -5.16 -23.25
CA LEU A 213 -4.49 -3.92 -23.84
C LEU A 213 -3.96 -4.12 -25.26
N GLU A 214 -3.34 -5.27 -25.56
CA GLU A 214 -2.87 -5.59 -26.92
C GLU A 214 -4.04 -5.83 -27.88
N ILE A 215 -5.08 -6.54 -27.42
CA ILE A 215 -6.32 -6.76 -28.18
C ILE A 215 -6.98 -5.41 -28.48
N ASP A 216 -7.13 -4.54 -27.47
CA ASP A 216 -7.75 -3.23 -27.62
C ASP A 216 -6.96 -2.35 -28.61
N ARG A 217 -5.62 -2.38 -28.55
CA ARG A 217 -4.75 -1.67 -29.51
C ARG A 217 -4.93 -2.16 -30.94
N LYS A 218 -5.00 -3.48 -31.15
CA LYS A 218 -5.22 -4.06 -32.50
C LYS A 218 -6.58 -3.65 -33.04
N GLN A 219 -7.63 -3.73 -32.23
CA GLN A 219 -8.97 -3.29 -32.62
C GLN A 219 -9.03 -1.79 -32.94
N GLN A 220 -8.34 -0.95 -32.18
CA GLN A 220 -8.28 0.48 -32.45
C GLN A 220 -7.54 0.79 -33.76
N ALA A 221 -6.38 0.15 -34.00
CA ALA A 221 -5.63 0.32 -35.23
C ALA A 221 -6.45 -0.10 -36.48
N GLU A 222 -7.27 -1.14 -36.36
CA GLU A 222 -8.14 -1.58 -37.44
C GLU A 222 -9.31 -0.61 -37.69
N LYS A 223 -9.90 -0.04 -36.63
CA LYS A 223 -10.89 1.04 -36.75
C LYS A 223 -10.30 2.28 -37.43
N ASP A 224 -9.09 2.67 -37.04
CA ASP A 224 -8.39 3.83 -37.61
C ASP A 224 -8.08 3.60 -39.10
N LYS A 225 -7.63 2.39 -39.47
CA LYS A 225 -7.42 2.01 -40.87
C LYS A 225 -8.71 2.09 -41.70
N GLN A 226 -9.81 1.56 -41.18
CA GLN A 226 -11.12 1.65 -41.86
C GLN A 226 -11.62 3.09 -41.99
N ALA A 227 -11.37 3.94 -40.99
CA ALA A 227 -11.72 5.35 -41.04
C ALA A 227 -10.90 6.09 -42.12
N GLU A 228 -9.61 5.79 -42.22
CA GLU A 228 -8.73 6.38 -43.24
C GLU A 228 -9.11 5.93 -44.66
N GLU A 229 -9.43 4.65 -44.86
CA GLU A 229 -9.93 4.15 -46.15
C GLU A 229 -11.25 4.84 -46.56
N LYS A 230 -12.14 5.15 -45.61
CA LYS A 230 -13.37 5.92 -45.86
C LYS A 230 -13.06 7.37 -46.24
N ARG A 231 -12.12 8.02 -45.55
CA ARG A 231 -11.66 9.39 -45.89
C ARG A 231 -11.07 9.43 -47.29
N GLN A 232 -10.21 8.48 -47.65
CA GLN A 232 -9.59 8.44 -48.97
C GLN A 232 -10.61 8.23 -50.08
N LYS A 233 -11.63 7.38 -49.86
CA LYS A 233 -12.76 7.21 -50.79
C LYS A 233 -13.58 8.50 -50.94
N GLN A 234 -13.86 9.21 -49.85
CA GLN A 234 -14.54 10.51 -49.90
C GLN A 234 -13.74 11.56 -50.66
N LEU A 235 -12.42 11.63 -50.44
CA LEU A 235 -11.52 12.53 -51.18
C LEU A 235 -11.54 12.24 -52.68
N ASN A 236 -11.41 10.96 -53.07
CA ASN A 236 -11.43 10.56 -54.48
C ASN A 236 -12.80 10.82 -55.15
N THR A 237 -13.90 10.69 -54.40
CA THR A 237 -15.24 11.01 -54.91
C THR A 237 -15.45 12.52 -55.07
N LYS A 238 -14.87 13.34 -54.18
CA LYS A 238 -14.86 14.80 -54.30
C LYS A 238 -14.06 15.26 -55.53
N VAL A 239 -12.93 14.61 -55.83
CA VAL A 239 -12.08 14.90 -57.00
C VAL A 239 -12.74 14.51 -58.33
N LEU A 240 -13.55 13.44 -58.38
CA LEU A 240 -14.20 13.02 -59.63
C LEU A 240 -15.33 13.96 -60.12
N ASN A 241 -15.94 14.74 -59.22
CA ASN A 241 -17.00 15.69 -59.57
C ASN A 241 -16.50 17.09 -59.93
N SER A 242 -15.20 17.36 -59.77
CA SER A 242 -14.55 18.59 -60.22
C SER A 242 -13.68 18.27 -61.43
N SER A 243 -14.20 18.49 -62.64
CA SER A 243 -13.42 18.44 -63.88
C SER A 243 -12.45 19.63 -63.95
N VAL A 244 -11.34 19.54 -63.21
CA VAL A 244 -10.25 20.53 -63.24
C VAL A 244 -8.99 19.80 -63.69
N THR A 245 -8.55 20.07 -64.92
CA THR A 245 -7.24 19.62 -65.41
C THR A 245 -6.21 20.71 -65.09
N ILE A 246 -5.17 20.38 -64.33
CA ILE A 246 -4.13 21.31 -63.86
C ILE A 246 -2.84 21.01 -64.62
N GLU A 247 -2.30 21.99 -65.37
CA GLU A 247 -1.02 21.88 -66.07
C GLU A 247 0.02 22.82 -65.43
N LYS A 248 1.18 22.29 -65.01
CA LYS A 248 2.29 23.09 -64.45
C LYS A 248 3.19 23.59 -65.58
N LYS A 249 3.10 24.88 -65.93
CA LYS A 249 4.04 25.52 -66.87
C LYS A 249 4.73 26.70 -66.19
N LYS A 250 6.08 26.62 -66.09
CA LYS A 250 6.97 27.75 -65.75
C LYS A 250 6.42 28.68 -64.66
N ASN A 251 6.22 28.15 -63.45
CA ASN A 251 5.73 28.87 -62.25
C ASN A 251 4.32 29.49 -62.36
N LYS A 252 3.48 29.02 -63.28
CA LYS A 252 2.06 29.40 -63.37
C LYS A 252 1.17 28.16 -63.27
N LEU A 253 0.06 28.29 -62.56
CA LEU A 253 -0.97 27.25 -62.42
C LEU A 253 -2.19 27.69 -63.24
N GLN A 254 -2.53 26.93 -64.29
CA GLN A 254 -3.74 27.19 -65.07
C GLN A 254 -4.87 26.26 -64.62
N PHE A 255 -6.07 26.83 -64.47
CA PHE A 255 -7.29 26.12 -64.09
C PHE A 255 -8.32 26.27 -65.21
N GLN A 256 -8.80 25.14 -65.76
CA GLN A 256 -9.94 25.10 -66.67
C GLN A 256 -11.13 24.43 -65.98
N GLY A 257 -12.23 25.16 -65.81
CA GLY A 257 -13.48 24.67 -65.21
C GLY A 257 -14.58 25.73 -65.20
N LYS A 258 -15.86 25.31 -65.06
CA LYS A 258 -16.97 26.24 -64.81
C LYS A 258 -16.90 26.70 -63.35
N VAL A 259 -16.93 28.02 -63.13
CA VAL A 259 -16.95 28.62 -61.79
C VAL A 259 -18.28 28.26 -61.13
N SER A 260 -18.25 27.38 -60.13
CA SER A 260 -19.35 27.15 -59.19
C SER A 260 -19.16 28.02 -57.95
N ASP A 261 -20.21 28.19 -57.14
CA ASP A 261 -20.17 29.00 -55.91
C ASP A 261 -19.15 28.48 -54.87
N GLY A 262 -18.65 27.25 -55.03
CA GLY A 262 -17.61 26.64 -54.19
C GLY A 262 -16.19 26.73 -54.73
N PHE A 263 -15.97 27.28 -55.94
CA PHE A 263 -14.67 27.25 -56.62
C PHE A 263 -13.54 27.91 -55.82
N LEU A 264 -13.83 29.03 -55.14
CA LEU A 264 -12.84 29.70 -54.30
C LEU A 264 -12.43 28.83 -53.11
N GLN A 265 -13.37 28.09 -52.51
CA GLN A 265 -13.10 27.20 -51.39
C GLN A 265 -12.19 26.04 -51.80
N ASP A 266 -12.37 25.50 -53.00
CA ASP A 266 -11.54 24.42 -53.55
C ASP A 266 -10.10 24.90 -53.86
N VAL A 267 -9.96 26.13 -54.39
CA VAL A 267 -8.64 26.77 -54.59
C VAL A 267 -7.97 27.03 -53.24
N GLU A 268 -8.72 27.48 -52.24
CA GLU A 268 -8.23 27.76 -50.90
C GLU A 268 -7.76 26.51 -50.13
N GLU A 269 -8.44 25.38 -50.31
CA GLU A 269 -8.07 24.07 -49.77
C GLU A 269 -6.75 23.58 -50.41
N PHE A 270 -6.60 23.73 -51.73
CA PHE A 270 -5.39 23.32 -52.45
C PHE A 270 -4.13 24.11 -52.07
N LEU A 271 -4.28 25.41 -51.79
CA LEU A 271 -3.15 26.27 -51.43
C LEU A 271 -2.70 26.13 -49.97
N LYS A 272 -3.44 25.39 -49.13
CA LYS A 272 -3.19 25.30 -47.68
C LYS A 272 -1.84 24.69 -47.32
N ASP A 273 -1.34 23.77 -48.14
CA ASP A 273 -0.09 23.03 -47.90
C ASP A 273 1.04 23.43 -48.87
N LYS A 274 0.95 24.61 -49.52
CA LYS A 274 1.98 25.10 -50.44
C LYS A 274 2.89 26.12 -49.76
N GLU A 275 4.17 26.07 -50.09
CA GLU A 275 5.19 26.99 -49.57
C GLU A 275 4.85 28.46 -49.92
N ASN A 276 5.36 29.41 -49.13
CA ASN A 276 5.15 30.84 -49.39
C ASN A 276 5.60 31.23 -50.80
N GLY A 277 4.70 31.84 -51.57
CA GLY A 277 4.97 32.23 -52.95
C GLY A 277 3.79 32.96 -53.59
N THR A 278 4.03 33.57 -54.76
CA THR A 278 2.99 34.21 -55.56
C THR A 278 2.51 33.22 -56.62
N TYR A 279 1.20 32.95 -56.64
CA TYR A 279 0.60 32.02 -57.58
C TYR A 279 -0.36 32.76 -58.50
N LEU A 280 -0.18 32.55 -59.80
CA LEU A 280 -1.01 33.16 -60.82
C LEU A 280 -2.12 32.19 -61.17
N LEU A 281 -3.37 32.57 -60.86
CA LEU A 281 -4.57 31.78 -61.10
C LEU A 281 -5.24 32.31 -62.37
N GLN A 282 -5.16 31.54 -63.46
CA GLN A 282 -5.87 31.87 -64.69
C GLN A 282 -7.11 30.98 -64.81
N VAL A 283 -8.29 31.59 -64.69
CA VAL A 283 -9.59 30.93 -64.81
C VAL A 283 -10.16 31.28 -66.19
N SER A 284 -10.55 30.26 -66.96
CA SER A 284 -10.92 30.41 -68.38
C SER A 284 -12.27 31.11 -68.66
N THR A 285 -12.70 32.04 -67.81
CA THR A 285 -13.79 32.97 -68.10
C THR A 285 -13.36 34.37 -67.65
N THR A 286 -12.86 35.17 -68.60
CA THR A 286 -12.71 36.65 -68.60
C THR A 286 -12.06 37.37 -67.41
N TYR A 287 -11.51 36.68 -66.41
CA TYR A 287 -10.94 37.29 -65.21
C TYR A 287 -9.57 36.69 -64.85
N GLU A 288 -8.59 37.56 -64.61
CA GLU A 288 -7.29 37.19 -64.05
C GLU A 288 -7.23 37.64 -62.58
N TYR A 289 -6.85 36.71 -61.70
CA TYR A 289 -6.64 36.99 -60.28
C TYR A 289 -5.17 36.75 -59.93
N GLU A 290 -4.57 37.70 -59.23
CA GLU A 290 -3.25 37.53 -58.62
C GLU A 290 -3.44 37.28 -57.11
N VAL A 291 -2.89 36.17 -56.62
CA VAL A 291 -2.97 35.79 -55.21
C VAL A 291 -1.58 35.86 -54.60
N GLU A 292 -1.44 36.74 -53.60
CA GLU A 292 -0.23 36.88 -52.81
C GLU A 292 -0.49 36.31 -51.41
N ILE A 293 0.31 35.30 -51.01
CA ILE A 293 0.24 34.71 -49.67
C ILE A 293 1.41 35.27 -48.85
N LYS A 294 1.10 35.97 -47.76
CA LYS A 294 2.10 36.51 -46.81
C LYS A 294 1.64 36.26 -45.38
N ASN A 295 2.46 35.54 -44.60
CA ASN A 295 2.26 35.33 -43.16
C ASN A 295 0.83 34.87 -42.81
N ASP A 296 0.34 33.82 -43.47
CA ASP A 296 -1.03 33.28 -43.35
C ASP A 296 -2.19 34.19 -43.79
N PHE A 297 -1.91 35.43 -44.23
CA PHE A 297 -2.90 36.30 -44.86
C PHE A 297 -2.91 36.12 -46.38
N ARG A 298 -4.10 36.07 -46.95
CA ARG A 298 -4.34 35.91 -48.39
C ARG A 298 -4.86 37.23 -48.97
N ILE A 299 -4.09 37.84 -49.87
CA ILE A 299 -4.47 39.08 -50.54
C ILE A 299 -4.85 38.74 -51.98
N TYR A 300 -6.11 38.99 -52.31
CA TYR A 300 -6.65 38.81 -53.66
C TYR A 300 -6.60 40.15 -54.40
N ARG A 301 -5.76 40.27 -55.44
CA ARG A 301 -5.78 41.42 -56.34
C ARG A 301 -6.54 41.06 -57.60
N TYR A 302 -7.69 41.73 -57.75
CA TYR A 302 -8.46 41.71 -58.98
C TYR A 302 -7.91 42.75 -59.95
N THR A 303 -7.54 42.31 -61.15
CA THR A 303 -7.21 43.23 -62.24
C THR A 303 -8.34 43.18 -63.27
N PRO A 304 -9.19 44.21 -63.37
CA PRO A 304 -10.23 44.23 -64.40
C PRO A 304 -9.60 44.29 -65.79
N PRO A 305 -10.19 43.63 -66.80
CA PRO A 305 -9.74 43.78 -68.18
C PRO A 305 -9.89 45.24 -68.62
N LYS A 306 -8.94 45.72 -69.45
CA LYS A 306 -8.73 47.15 -69.82
C LYS A 306 -9.96 47.90 -70.41
N ASN A 307 -11.09 47.23 -70.63
CA ASN A 307 -12.30 47.78 -71.23
C ASN A 307 -13.49 47.97 -70.27
N LEU A 308 -13.32 47.81 -68.96
CA LEU A 308 -14.38 48.02 -67.98
C LEU A 308 -14.02 49.12 -66.97
N LYS A 309 -14.81 50.21 -66.97
CA LYS A 309 -14.70 51.32 -66.02
C LYS A 309 -14.84 50.82 -64.58
N ASN A 310 -13.98 51.36 -63.72
CA ASN A 310 -13.87 51.12 -62.28
C ASN A 310 -15.20 50.84 -61.59
N THR A 311 -15.34 49.63 -61.04
CA THR A 311 -16.25 49.37 -59.93
C THR A 311 -15.39 48.94 -58.75
N ILE A 312 -15.27 49.81 -57.74
CA ILE A 312 -14.62 49.50 -56.47
C ILE A 312 -15.63 48.69 -55.67
N LEU A 313 -15.35 47.40 -55.48
CA LEU A 313 -16.07 46.55 -54.52
C LEU A 313 -15.24 46.48 -53.24
N ASN A 314 -15.57 47.35 -52.28
CA ASN A 314 -15.14 47.15 -50.90
C ASN A 314 -16.09 46.12 -50.25
N ARG A 315 -15.55 45.00 -49.80
CA ARG A 315 -16.12 44.21 -48.70
C ARG A 315 -15.00 43.70 -47.79
N PHE A 316 -15.28 43.79 -46.49
CA PHE A 316 -14.45 43.41 -45.35
C PHE A 316 -14.20 41.91 -45.27
#